data_AF-A0A2Z2NZS3-F1
#
_entry.id   AF-A0A2Z2NZS3-F1
#
_cell.length_a   1.000
_cell.length_b   1.000
_cell.length_c   1.000
_cell.angle_alpha   90.00
_cell.angle_beta   90.00
_cell.angle_gamma   90.00
#
_symmetry.space_group_name_H-M   'P 1'
#
loop_
_entity.id
_entity.type
_entity.pdbx_description
1 polymer ?
#
loop_
_entity_poly.entity_id
_entity_poly.type
_entity_poly.pdbx_seq_one_letter_code
_entity_poly.pdbx_strand_id
1 'polypeptide(L)'
;MSREELSRKRLVDKIGLKYSQILPSLDERGRREWAATEAMALGHGGITIVHEASALSMPTIRSGIAELMERNGGAIESPRRVRRPGAGRPSKLAEDPELLGALESLVEPGTRGDPQSPLRWTTKSVRVLANELGAAGHSVSFRSVSTLLKQLGYSLQGNAKTIEGAQHPDRNAQFLYIAKQSKRHIKAAQPALSVDTKKKELVGAFKNSGQEYRPKGEPEKVKTHDFKGELGRVAPYGVYDIADNDAWVNVGISADTAEFAVQSIRRWWQTSGKARYGSAREIFITADCGGSNGYRSRLWKLELQGLSDELGRSISVSHFPPGTSKWNRIEHRLFSFITMNWRGKPLYDYRTVIELIGATKTEQGLEVRCELDTNTYEKGRKVTDEEMESINLHPHKFHGEWNYTIKPRE
;
A
#
# COMPACT_ATOMS: atom_id res chain seq x y z
N MET A 1 -42.49 -23.05 60.88
CA MET A 1 -42.38 -23.39 59.45
C MET A 1 -42.82 -24.83 59.27
N SER A 2 -43.72 -25.11 58.33
CA SER A 2 -44.10 -26.48 57.98
C SER A 2 -42.91 -27.23 57.35
N ARG A 3 -42.94 -28.56 57.36
CA ARG A 3 -41.88 -29.40 56.74
C ARG A 3 -41.71 -29.09 55.24
N GLU A 4 -42.80 -28.67 54.59
CA GLU A 4 -42.83 -28.25 53.18
C GLU A 4 -42.17 -26.87 52.97
N GLU A 5 -42.41 -25.90 53.86
CA GLU A 5 -41.76 -24.59 53.81
C GLU A 5 -40.24 -24.69 53.99
N LEU A 6 -39.78 -25.57 54.89
CA LEU A 6 -38.35 -25.81 55.10
C LEU A 6 -37.70 -26.47 53.87
N SER A 7 -38.43 -27.36 53.20
CA SER A 7 -37.98 -28.03 51.97
C SER A 7 -37.88 -27.03 50.81
N ARG A 8 -38.90 -26.17 50.63
CA ARG A 8 -38.90 -25.12 49.61
C ARG A 8 -37.75 -24.14 49.80
N LYS A 9 -37.51 -23.67 51.02
CA LYS A 9 -36.42 -22.72 51.32
C LYS A 9 -35.05 -23.30 50.93
N ARG A 10 -34.78 -24.55 51.30
CA ARG A 10 -33.53 -25.24 50.92
C ARG A 10 -33.35 -25.35 49.40
N LEU A 11 -34.44 -25.53 48.66
CA LEU A 11 -34.42 -25.62 47.21
C LEU A 11 -34.12 -24.27 46.56
N VAL A 12 -34.75 -23.19 47.03
CA VAL A 12 -34.47 -21.81 46.60
C VAL A 12 -33.01 -21.45 46.85
N ASP A 13 -32.49 -21.73 48.05
CA ASP A 13 -31.10 -21.44 48.43
C ASP A 13 -30.11 -22.19 47.52
N LYS A 14 -30.40 -23.47 47.22
CA LYS A 14 -29.55 -24.29 46.34
C LYS A 14 -29.52 -23.79 44.91
N ILE A 15 -30.67 -23.36 44.37
CA ILE A 15 -30.76 -22.82 43.00
C ILE A 15 -30.07 -21.45 42.95
N GLY A 16 -30.23 -20.62 43.97
CA GLY A 16 -29.56 -19.32 44.06
C GLY A 16 -28.04 -19.44 44.10
N LEU A 17 -27.52 -20.44 44.82
CA LEU A 17 -26.08 -20.74 44.84
C LEU A 17 -25.57 -21.16 43.46
N LYS A 18 -26.28 -22.06 42.76
CA LYS A 18 -25.92 -22.46 41.39
C LYS A 18 -25.93 -21.26 40.43
N TYR A 19 -26.96 -20.42 40.52
CA TYR A 19 -27.10 -19.26 39.63
C TYR A 19 -25.95 -18.27 39.82
N SER A 20 -25.62 -17.93 41.07
CA SER A 20 -24.57 -16.96 41.37
C SER A 20 -23.18 -17.40 40.89
N GLN A 21 -22.89 -18.71 40.91
CA GLN A 21 -21.62 -19.27 40.43
C GLN A 21 -21.46 -19.14 38.90
N ILE A 22 -22.54 -19.29 38.14
CA ILE A 22 -22.49 -19.24 36.67
C ILE A 22 -22.79 -17.85 36.11
N LEU A 23 -23.43 -16.97 36.88
CA LEU A 23 -23.86 -15.63 36.47
C LEU A 23 -22.77 -14.79 35.76
N PRO A 24 -21.48 -14.78 36.17
CA PRO A 24 -20.44 -14.01 35.48
C PRO A 24 -20.17 -14.48 34.05
N SER A 25 -20.50 -15.72 33.74
CA SER A 25 -20.27 -16.34 32.42
C SER A 25 -21.48 -16.27 31.48
N LEU A 26 -22.64 -15.77 31.96
CA LEU A 26 -23.89 -15.74 31.20
C LEU A 26 -24.22 -14.34 30.67
N ASP A 27 -24.46 -14.27 29.35
CA ASP A 27 -25.11 -13.14 28.69
C ASP A 27 -26.62 -13.12 28.98
N GLU A 28 -27.32 -12.07 28.52
CA GLU A 28 -28.76 -11.89 28.75
C GLU A 28 -29.59 -13.08 28.25
N ARG A 29 -29.17 -13.72 27.15
CA ARG A 29 -29.79 -14.93 26.60
C ARG A 29 -29.51 -16.15 27.47
N GLY A 30 -28.25 -16.38 27.86
CA GLY A 30 -27.84 -17.50 28.70
C GLY A 30 -28.52 -17.50 30.07
N ARG A 31 -28.75 -16.31 30.65
CA ARG A 31 -29.54 -16.18 31.90
C ARG A 31 -30.98 -16.67 31.74
N ARG A 32 -31.63 -16.35 30.62
CA ARG A 32 -33.01 -16.77 30.32
C ARG A 32 -33.10 -18.27 30.05
N GLU A 33 -32.15 -18.83 29.30
CA GLU A 33 -32.09 -20.26 28.98
C GLU A 33 -31.83 -21.11 30.23
N TRP A 34 -30.90 -20.69 31.08
CA TRP A 34 -30.62 -21.37 32.35
C TRP A 34 -31.85 -21.38 33.26
N ALA A 35 -32.49 -20.22 33.45
CA ALA A 35 -33.67 -20.10 34.30
C ALA A 35 -34.86 -20.92 33.79
N ALA A 36 -35.06 -20.96 32.48
CA ALA A 36 -36.09 -21.79 31.85
C ALA A 36 -35.82 -23.28 32.05
N THR A 37 -34.56 -23.72 31.91
CA THR A 37 -34.16 -25.13 32.09
C THR A 37 -34.40 -25.59 33.52
N GLU A 38 -33.97 -24.80 34.52
CA GLU A 38 -34.21 -25.12 35.93
C GLU A 38 -35.71 -25.08 36.28
N ALA A 39 -36.47 -24.13 35.74
CA ALA A 39 -37.92 -24.05 35.97
C ALA A 39 -38.67 -25.26 35.37
N MET A 40 -38.27 -25.73 34.19
CA MET A 40 -38.84 -26.93 33.55
C MET A 40 -38.49 -28.21 34.32
N ALA A 41 -37.25 -28.33 34.81
CA ALA A 41 -36.79 -29.49 35.58
C ALA A 41 -37.54 -29.67 36.92
N LEU A 42 -37.94 -28.56 37.54
CA LEU A 42 -38.68 -28.56 38.82
C LEU A 42 -40.18 -28.84 38.66
N GLY A 43 -40.74 -28.69 37.46
CA GLY A 43 -42.16 -28.91 37.20
C GLY A 43 -43.08 -27.90 37.91
N HIS A 44 -44.11 -28.38 38.62
CA HIS A 44 -45.11 -27.52 39.23
C HIS A 44 -44.49 -26.60 40.30
N GLY A 45 -44.70 -25.29 40.16
CA GLY A 45 -44.11 -24.27 41.05
C GLY A 45 -42.65 -23.89 40.72
N GLY A 46 -42.02 -24.53 39.73
CA GLY A 46 -40.63 -24.27 39.35
C GLY A 46 -40.34 -22.82 38.95
N ILE A 47 -41.26 -22.17 38.25
CA ILE A 47 -41.10 -20.75 37.85
C ILE A 47 -41.00 -19.85 39.09
N THR A 48 -41.86 -20.07 40.09
CA THR A 48 -41.87 -19.29 41.34
C THR A 48 -40.59 -19.49 42.14
N ILE A 49 -40.12 -20.74 42.24
CA ILE A 49 -38.88 -21.08 42.94
C ILE A 49 -37.67 -20.45 42.25
N VAL A 50 -37.59 -20.51 40.92
CA VAL A 50 -36.48 -19.91 40.16
C VAL A 50 -36.52 -18.38 40.21
N HIS A 51 -37.71 -17.77 40.20
CA HIS A 51 -37.86 -16.33 40.41
C HIS A 51 -37.31 -15.89 41.77
N GLU A 52 -37.69 -16.59 42.85
CA GLU A 52 -37.19 -16.33 44.20
C GLU A 52 -35.67 -16.52 44.30
N ALA A 53 -35.12 -17.52 43.61
CA ALA A 53 -33.70 -17.85 43.66
C ALA A 53 -32.79 -16.96 42.79
N SER A 54 -33.28 -16.46 41.65
CA SER A 54 -32.48 -15.75 40.64
C SER A 54 -32.80 -14.26 40.50
N ALA A 55 -33.88 -13.78 41.13
CA ALA A 55 -34.46 -12.45 40.97
C ALA A 55 -34.87 -12.10 39.52
N LEU A 56 -34.91 -13.07 38.61
CA LEU A 56 -35.42 -12.88 37.25
C LEU A 56 -36.93 -12.77 37.26
N SER A 57 -37.50 -11.88 36.44
CA SER A 57 -38.96 -11.72 36.38
C SER A 57 -39.65 -13.01 35.90
N MET A 58 -40.81 -13.34 36.48
CA MET A 58 -41.62 -14.49 36.04
C MET A 58 -41.93 -14.48 34.52
N PRO A 59 -42.24 -13.32 33.89
CA PRO A 59 -42.36 -13.23 32.43
C PRO A 59 -41.08 -13.62 31.68
N THR A 60 -39.91 -13.21 32.17
CA THR A 60 -38.60 -13.56 31.57
C THR A 60 -38.38 -15.07 31.55
N ILE A 61 -38.72 -15.77 32.65
CA ILE A 61 -38.61 -17.23 32.76
C ILE A 61 -39.58 -17.91 31.81
N ARG A 62 -40.85 -17.46 31.76
CA ARG A 62 -41.87 -17.99 30.82
C ARG A 62 -41.45 -17.83 29.36
N SER A 63 -40.92 -16.67 28.99
CA SER A 63 -40.40 -16.43 27.63
C SER A 63 -39.22 -17.35 27.30
N GLY A 64 -38.33 -17.62 28.27
CA GLY A 64 -37.25 -18.59 28.09
C GLY A 64 -37.76 -20.02 27.87
N ILE A 65 -38.82 -20.44 28.58
CA ILE A 65 -39.46 -21.76 28.40
C ILE A 65 -40.04 -21.87 27.00
N ALA A 66 -40.79 -20.85 26.55
CA ALA A 66 -41.35 -20.82 25.19
C ALA A 66 -40.24 -20.90 24.12
N GLU A 67 -39.14 -20.14 24.29
CA GLU A 67 -37.99 -20.18 23.37
C GLU A 67 -37.28 -21.55 23.35
N LEU A 68 -37.19 -22.27 24.47
CA LEU A 68 -36.62 -23.62 24.52
C LEU A 68 -37.54 -24.67 23.88
N MET A 69 -38.85 -24.58 24.12
CA MET A 69 -39.84 -25.46 23.50
C MET A 69 -39.89 -25.30 21.99
N GLU A 70 -39.83 -24.06 21.49
CA GLU A 70 -39.82 -23.73 20.06
C GLU A 70 -38.57 -24.31 19.35
N ARG A 71 -37.41 -24.32 20.03
CA ARG A 71 -36.17 -24.93 19.51
C ARG A 71 -36.23 -26.46 19.46
N ASN A 72 -36.75 -27.10 20.51
CA ASN A 72 -36.90 -28.56 20.55
C ASN A 72 -37.93 -29.07 19.51
N GLY A 73 -38.82 -28.20 19.03
CA GLY A 73 -39.84 -28.48 18.01
C GLY A 73 -39.37 -28.45 16.55
N GLY A 74 -38.07 -28.34 16.27
CA GLY A 74 -37.52 -28.48 14.90
C GLY A 74 -37.30 -27.20 14.10
N ALA A 75 -37.37 -26.01 14.72
CA ALA A 75 -37.05 -24.75 14.06
C ALA A 75 -35.55 -24.40 14.20
N ILE A 76 -34.80 -24.70 13.13
CA ILE A 76 -33.53 -24.10 12.64
C ILE A 76 -32.60 -23.44 13.69
N GLU A 77 -31.34 -23.92 13.73
CA GLU A 77 -30.18 -23.26 14.36
C GLU A 77 -30.04 -21.81 13.88
N SER A 78 -30.74 -20.91 14.55
CA SER A 78 -30.56 -19.48 14.37
C SER A 78 -29.23 -19.09 15.02
N PRO A 79 -28.35 -18.33 14.35
CA PRO A 79 -27.08 -17.89 14.92
C PRO A 79 -27.33 -17.23 16.29
N ARG A 80 -26.43 -17.46 17.24
CA ARG A 80 -26.52 -17.03 18.65
C ARG A 80 -26.61 -15.50 18.79
N ARG A 81 -27.75 -14.89 18.43
CA ARG A 81 -28.06 -13.48 18.67
C ARG A 81 -28.68 -13.36 20.06
N VAL A 82 -28.21 -12.35 20.81
CA VAL A 82 -28.72 -12.01 22.15
C VAL A 82 -30.14 -11.43 22.06
N ARG A 83 -30.47 -10.74 20.96
CA ARG A 83 -31.75 -10.06 20.73
C ARG A 83 -32.38 -10.48 19.40
N ARG A 84 -33.72 -10.42 19.33
CA ARG A 84 -34.48 -10.65 18.09
C ARG A 84 -34.09 -9.62 17.01
N PRO A 85 -34.19 -9.97 15.72
CA PRO A 85 -34.12 -8.98 14.64
C PRO A 85 -35.07 -7.80 14.92
N GLY A 86 -34.57 -6.56 14.85
CA GLY A 86 -35.35 -5.35 15.15
C GLY A 86 -35.30 -4.85 16.59
N ALA A 87 -34.78 -5.62 17.56
CA ALA A 87 -34.70 -5.22 18.98
C ALA A 87 -33.42 -4.40 19.33
N GLY A 88 -33.08 -3.44 18.46
CA GLY A 88 -31.93 -2.54 18.62
C GLY A 88 -32.34 -1.07 18.63
N ARG A 89 -31.40 -0.17 18.93
CA ARG A 89 -31.63 1.27 18.74
C ARG A 89 -32.02 1.52 17.27
N PRO A 90 -33.06 2.33 16.98
CA PRO A 90 -33.42 2.69 15.61
C PRO A 90 -32.19 3.21 14.85
N SER A 91 -32.11 2.88 13.57
CA SER A 91 -31.07 3.44 12.70
C SER A 91 -31.20 4.97 12.69
N LYS A 92 -30.08 5.69 12.55
CA LYS A 92 -30.12 7.16 12.47
C LYS A 92 -30.96 7.68 11.31
N LEU A 93 -31.12 6.90 10.24
CA LEU A 93 -32.02 7.22 9.13
C LEU A 93 -33.51 7.06 9.49
N ALA A 94 -33.83 6.24 10.50
CA ALA A 94 -35.18 6.13 11.04
C ALA A 94 -35.49 7.21 12.07
N GLU A 95 -34.48 7.73 12.78
CA GLU A 95 -34.61 8.89 13.67
C GLU A 95 -34.66 10.22 12.87
N ASP A 96 -33.97 10.30 11.74
CA ASP A 96 -33.81 11.49 10.91
C ASP A 96 -33.86 11.11 9.41
N PRO A 97 -35.06 11.15 8.79
CA PRO A 97 -35.25 10.79 7.38
C PRO A 97 -34.55 11.73 6.40
N GLU A 98 -34.30 13.00 6.79
CA GLU A 98 -33.73 14.03 5.92
C GLU A 98 -32.19 13.99 5.89
N LEU A 99 -31.56 13.34 6.89
CA LEU A 99 -30.11 13.18 7.03
C LEU A 99 -29.42 12.68 5.76
N LEU A 100 -30.03 11.75 5.04
CA LEU A 100 -29.44 11.15 3.84
C LEU A 100 -29.39 12.16 2.68
N GLY A 101 -30.47 12.91 2.47
CA GLY A 101 -30.52 13.96 1.46
C GLY A 101 -29.60 15.14 1.79
N ALA A 102 -29.51 15.54 3.06
CA ALA A 102 -28.58 16.55 3.51
C ALA A 102 -27.11 16.13 3.31
N LEU A 103 -26.78 14.86 3.58
CA LEU A 103 -25.44 14.32 3.33
C LEU A 103 -25.13 14.28 1.83
N GLU A 104 -26.07 13.88 0.98
CA GLU A 104 -25.90 13.90 -0.48
C GLU A 104 -25.66 15.33 -1.00
N SER A 105 -26.41 16.32 -0.52
CA SER A 105 -26.23 17.72 -0.90
C SER A 105 -24.89 18.32 -0.46
N LEU A 106 -24.24 17.78 0.57
CA LEU A 106 -22.90 18.20 0.99
C LEU A 106 -21.78 17.51 0.19
N VAL A 107 -22.11 16.41 -0.49
CA VAL A 107 -21.19 15.63 -1.32
C VAL A 107 -21.31 16.01 -2.80
N GLU A 108 -22.46 16.52 -3.26
CA GLU A 108 -22.65 17.13 -4.56
C GLU A 108 -22.32 18.64 -4.52
N PRO A 109 -21.29 19.14 -5.24
CA PRO A 109 -21.09 20.56 -5.38
C PRO A 109 -22.22 21.16 -6.20
N GLY A 110 -23.07 21.97 -5.57
CA GLY A 110 -24.01 22.83 -6.28
C GLY A 110 -23.26 23.67 -7.31
N THR A 111 -23.66 23.54 -8.59
CA THR A 111 -23.21 24.28 -9.79
C THR A 111 -22.14 23.61 -10.68
N ARG A 112 -22.53 22.57 -11.44
CA ARG A 112 -22.69 22.64 -12.92
C ARG A 112 -23.23 21.30 -13.48
N GLY A 113 -24.55 21.26 -13.63
CA GLY A 113 -25.35 20.56 -14.65
C GLY A 113 -24.97 19.15 -15.06
N ASP A 114 -25.63 18.14 -14.48
CA ASP A 114 -26.39 17.07 -15.15
C ASP A 114 -26.86 16.05 -14.08
N PRO A 115 -28.17 15.82 -13.86
CA PRO A 115 -28.67 14.81 -12.92
C PRO A 115 -28.19 13.37 -13.20
N GLN A 116 -27.56 13.11 -14.35
CA GLN A 116 -26.98 11.81 -14.72
C GLN A 116 -25.44 11.76 -14.74
N SER A 117 -24.72 12.75 -14.19
CA SER A 117 -23.25 12.75 -14.23
C SER A 117 -22.61 11.81 -13.19
N PRO A 118 -21.68 10.90 -13.56
CA PRO A 118 -21.11 9.88 -12.67
C PRO A 118 -19.98 10.38 -11.74
N LEU A 119 -19.70 11.68 -11.69
CA LEU A 119 -18.61 12.26 -10.90
C LEU A 119 -19.11 12.85 -9.58
N ARG A 120 -19.40 11.97 -8.62
CA ARG A 120 -19.71 12.32 -7.23
C ARG A 120 -18.45 12.22 -6.36
N TRP A 121 -17.87 13.35 -5.96
CA TRP A 121 -16.68 13.36 -5.09
C TRP A 121 -16.66 14.60 -4.18
N THR A 122 -16.16 14.44 -2.95
CA THR A 122 -16.00 15.52 -1.98
C THR A 122 -14.55 15.59 -1.48
N THR A 123 -14.03 16.81 -1.31
CA THR A 123 -12.72 17.05 -0.66
C THR A 123 -12.83 17.13 0.86
N LYS A 124 -14.05 17.11 1.41
CA LYS A 124 -14.32 17.27 2.84
C LYS A 124 -14.12 15.95 3.57
N SER A 125 -13.48 16.01 4.74
CA SER A 125 -13.36 14.83 5.61
C SER A 125 -14.70 14.46 6.25
N VAL A 126 -14.87 13.19 6.66
CA VAL A 126 -16.08 12.72 7.38
C VAL A 126 -16.37 13.48 8.68
N ARG A 127 -15.36 14.15 9.27
CA ARG A 127 -15.55 15.02 10.45
C ARG A 127 -16.12 16.37 10.06
N VAL A 128 -15.67 16.93 8.94
CA VAL A 128 -16.20 18.19 8.40
C VAL A 128 -17.66 18.00 7.98
N LEU A 129 -17.96 16.89 7.29
CA LEU A 129 -19.34 16.54 6.91
C LEU A 129 -20.24 16.36 8.14
N ALA A 130 -19.76 15.69 9.21
CA ALA A 130 -20.54 15.54 10.43
C ALA A 130 -20.80 16.89 11.14
N ASN A 131 -19.83 17.81 11.13
CA ASN A 131 -20.00 19.13 11.71
C ASN A 131 -20.97 20.00 10.91
N GLU A 132 -20.91 19.96 9.58
CA GLU A 132 -21.84 20.69 8.71
C GLU A 132 -23.27 20.13 8.81
N LEU A 133 -23.42 18.81 8.89
CA LEU A 133 -24.71 18.17 9.17
C LEU A 133 -25.24 18.56 10.56
N GLY A 134 -24.35 18.63 11.57
CA GLY A 134 -24.69 19.14 12.89
C GLY A 134 -25.16 20.59 12.87
N ALA A 135 -24.49 21.45 12.09
CA ALA A 135 -24.88 22.85 11.91
C ALA A 135 -26.22 23.01 11.16
N ALA A 136 -26.55 22.06 10.29
CA ALA A 136 -27.84 21.97 9.59
C ALA A 136 -28.96 21.30 10.43
N GLY A 137 -28.68 20.93 11.69
CA GLY A 137 -29.68 20.39 12.62
C GLY A 137 -29.70 18.86 12.74
N HIS A 138 -28.84 18.14 12.01
CA HIS A 138 -28.78 16.68 12.04
C HIS A 138 -27.78 16.15 13.07
N SER A 139 -28.27 15.47 14.12
CA SER A 139 -27.42 14.89 15.17
C SER A 139 -26.76 13.58 14.71
N VAL A 140 -25.59 13.70 14.07
CA VAL A 140 -24.85 12.58 13.47
C VAL A 140 -23.36 12.56 13.86
N SER A 141 -22.82 11.37 14.13
CA SER A 141 -21.38 11.21 14.39
C SER A 141 -20.60 10.97 13.09
N PHE A 142 -19.30 11.29 13.08
CA PHE A 142 -18.43 11.01 11.92
C PHE A 142 -18.39 9.51 11.53
N ARG A 143 -18.60 8.59 12.49
CA ARG A 143 -18.69 7.14 12.21
C ARG A 143 -19.99 6.79 11.49
N SER A 144 -21.08 7.43 11.88
CA SER A 144 -22.38 7.30 11.20
C SER A 144 -22.30 7.85 9.78
N VAL A 145 -21.70 9.04 9.59
CA VAL A 145 -21.44 9.62 8.25
C VAL A 145 -20.61 8.67 7.39
N SER A 146 -19.53 8.09 7.92
CA SER A 146 -18.71 7.12 7.18
C SER A 146 -19.49 5.86 6.77
N THR A 147 -20.46 5.44 7.57
CA THR A 147 -21.31 4.27 7.27
C THR A 147 -22.34 4.60 6.19
N LEU A 148 -22.96 5.79 6.29
CA LEU A 148 -23.91 6.29 5.30
C LEU A 148 -23.23 6.50 3.93
N LEU A 149 -22.04 7.09 3.89
CA LEU A 149 -21.27 7.21 2.64
C LEU A 149 -21.00 5.84 1.99
N LYS A 150 -20.66 4.81 2.77
CA LYS A 150 -20.50 3.44 2.24
C LYS A 150 -21.81 2.86 1.70
N GLN A 151 -22.93 3.10 2.37
CA GLN A 151 -24.26 2.68 1.89
C GLN A 151 -24.65 3.37 0.59
N LEU A 152 -24.25 4.63 0.43
CA LEU A 152 -24.41 5.40 -0.80
C LEU A 152 -23.38 5.04 -1.90
N GLY A 153 -22.58 3.99 -1.70
CA GLY A 153 -21.60 3.51 -2.68
C GLY A 153 -20.27 4.27 -2.70
N TYR A 154 -20.07 5.25 -1.80
CA TYR A 154 -18.80 5.95 -1.68
C TYR A 154 -17.77 5.12 -0.92
N SER A 155 -16.53 5.21 -1.40
CA SER A 155 -15.37 4.62 -0.74
C SER A 155 -14.20 5.59 -0.78
N LEU A 156 -13.25 5.41 0.13
CA LEU A 156 -11.99 6.16 0.09
C LEU A 156 -11.19 5.70 -1.13
N GLN A 157 -11.19 6.52 -2.17
CA GLN A 157 -10.42 6.29 -3.38
C GLN A 157 -9.12 7.10 -3.30
N GLY A 158 -7.98 6.43 -3.49
CA GLY A 158 -6.71 7.11 -3.78
C GLY A 158 -6.65 7.44 -5.28
N ASN A 159 -5.79 8.39 -5.67
CA ASN A 159 -5.55 8.64 -7.08
C ASN A 159 -4.91 7.40 -7.73
N ALA A 160 -5.67 6.70 -8.57
CA ALA A 160 -5.13 5.68 -9.44
C ALA A 160 -4.51 6.35 -10.67
N LYS A 161 -3.21 6.16 -10.89
CA LYS A 161 -2.52 6.62 -12.10
C LYS A 161 -2.87 5.70 -13.27
N THR A 162 -4.12 5.73 -13.73
CA THR A 162 -4.63 4.87 -14.83
C THR A 162 -4.65 5.56 -16.19
N ILE A 163 -4.49 6.87 -16.23
CA ILE A 163 -4.36 7.63 -17.48
C ILE A 163 -2.89 7.58 -17.92
N GLU A 164 -2.48 6.46 -18.50
CA GLU A 164 -1.29 6.42 -19.35
C GLU A 164 -1.63 7.14 -20.67
N GLY A 165 -0.70 7.93 -21.21
CA GLY A 165 -0.89 8.61 -22.49
C GLY A 165 -1.30 7.66 -23.62
N ALA A 166 -1.78 8.21 -24.74
CA ALA A 166 -2.31 7.47 -25.89
C ALA A 166 -1.59 6.12 -26.10
N GLN A 167 -2.35 5.02 -26.07
CA GLN A 167 -1.81 3.67 -26.25
C GLN A 167 -0.98 3.64 -27.54
N HIS A 168 0.36 3.58 -27.41
CA HIS A 168 1.21 3.42 -28.57
C HIS A 168 0.87 2.06 -29.22
N PRO A 169 0.53 2.02 -30.52
CA PRO A 169 0.08 0.79 -31.18
C PRO A 169 1.08 -0.37 -31.01
N ASP A 170 2.37 -0.04 -30.99
CA ASP A 170 3.45 -1.03 -30.84
C ASP A 170 3.89 -1.31 -29.39
N ARG A 171 3.16 -0.83 -28.38
CA ARG A 171 3.55 -1.00 -26.96
C ARG A 171 3.83 -2.46 -26.61
N ASN A 172 2.93 -3.37 -26.99
CA ASN A 172 3.08 -4.79 -26.71
C ASN A 172 4.26 -5.40 -27.49
N ALA A 173 4.45 -5.00 -28.75
CA ALA A 173 5.56 -5.47 -29.57
C ALA A 173 6.92 -5.05 -28.98
N GLN A 174 7.03 -3.83 -28.45
CA GLN A 174 8.22 -3.36 -27.76
C GLN A 174 8.50 -4.15 -26.46
N PHE A 175 7.48 -4.47 -25.67
CA PHE A 175 7.68 -5.35 -24.50
C PHE A 175 8.17 -6.74 -24.88
N LEU A 176 7.58 -7.35 -25.91
CA LEU A 176 8.01 -8.65 -26.41
C LEU A 176 9.45 -8.60 -26.95
N TYR A 177 9.81 -7.51 -27.62
CA TYR A 177 11.17 -7.27 -28.10
C TYR A 177 12.17 -7.21 -26.94
N ILE A 178 11.91 -6.38 -25.93
CA ILE A 178 12.77 -6.26 -24.73
C ILE A 178 12.91 -7.61 -24.04
N ALA A 179 11.80 -8.32 -23.82
CA ALA A 179 11.82 -9.63 -23.17
C ALA A 179 12.65 -10.67 -23.96
N LYS A 180 12.56 -10.66 -25.29
CA LYS A 180 13.37 -11.50 -26.17
C LYS A 180 14.84 -11.16 -26.07
N GLN A 181 15.20 -9.87 -26.07
CA GLN A 181 16.58 -9.42 -25.91
C GLN A 181 17.13 -9.79 -24.54
N SER A 182 16.42 -9.51 -23.45
CA SER A 182 16.86 -9.90 -22.09
C SER A 182 17.15 -11.40 -22.03
N LYS A 183 16.22 -12.25 -22.51
CA LYS A 183 16.42 -13.71 -22.53
C LYS A 183 17.65 -14.13 -23.34
N ARG A 184 17.90 -13.48 -24.49
CA ARG A 184 19.06 -13.76 -25.34
C ARG A 184 20.37 -13.48 -24.63
N HIS A 185 20.51 -12.31 -24.01
CA HIS A 185 21.74 -11.91 -23.32
C HIS A 185 21.99 -12.77 -22.08
N ILE A 186 20.94 -13.03 -21.28
CA ILE A 186 21.04 -13.93 -20.12
C ILE A 186 21.49 -15.33 -20.54
N LYS A 187 20.90 -15.88 -21.61
CA LYS A 187 21.30 -17.20 -22.14
C LYS A 187 22.75 -17.22 -22.65
N ALA A 188 23.26 -16.08 -23.12
CA ALA A 188 24.64 -15.92 -23.57
C ALA A 188 25.63 -15.57 -22.43
N ALA A 189 25.20 -15.65 -21.16
CA ALA A 189 25.97 -15.23 -19.99
C ALA A 189 26.48 -13.77 -20.08
N GLN A 190 25.65 -12.92 -20.68
CA GLN A 190 25.87 -11.48 -20.77
C GLN A 190 24.92 -10.76 -19.80
N PRO A 191 25.36 -9.65 -19.18
CA PRO A 191 24.53 -8.93 -18.24
C PRO A 191 23.31 -8.32 -18.93
N ALA A 192 22.14 -8.48 -18.29
CA ALA A 192 20.90 -7.83 -18.68
C ALA A 192 20.44 -6.94 -17.52
N LEU A 193 20.61 -5.64 -17.69
CA LEU A 193 20.42 -4.64 -16.65
C LEU A 193 19.11 -3.88 -16.86
N SER A 194 18.44 -3.59 -15.77
CA SER A 194 17.30 -2.68 -15.70
C SER A 194 17.74 -1.47 -14.91
N VAL A 195 17.69 -0.28 -15.53
CA VAL A 195 18.23 0.95 -14.95
C VAL A 195 17.17 2.04 -14.92
N ASP A 196 17.16 2.83 -13.85
CA ASP A 196 16.29 3.99 -13.70
C ASP A 196 16.75 4.89 -12.54
N THR A 197 16.29 6.14 -12.52
CA THR A 197 16.47 7.05 -11.38
C THR A 197 15.22 7.09 -10.51
N LYS A 198 15.37 6.79 -9.22
CA LYS A 198 14.29 7.02 -8.25
C LYS A 198 14.05 8.53 -8.08
N LYS A 199 12.81 8.89 -7.78
CA LYS A 199 12.45 10.25 -7.36
C LYS A 199 13.44 10.80 -6.32
N LYS A 200 13.84 12.06 -6.49
CA LYS A 200 14.72 12.75 -5.55
C LYS A 200 14.05 12.90 -4.19
N GLU A 201 14.77 12.51 -3.14
CA GLU A 201 14.31 12.60 -1.76
C GLU A 201 15.03 13.73 -1.02
N LEU A 202 14.35 14.38 -0.08
CA LEU A 202 14.95 15.42 0.77
C LEU A 202 15.72 14.78 1.91
N VAL A 203 16.95 15.25 2.15
CA VAL A 203 17.79 14.79 3.27
C VAL A 203 17.65 15.76 4.43
N GLY A 204 17.18 15.23 5.56
CA GLY A 204 16.96 15.90 6.82
C GLY A 204 15.82 15.24 7.60
N ALA A 205 15.49 15.83 8.74
CA ALA A 205 14.36 15.42 9.58
C ALA A 205 13.01 15.79 8.93
N PHE A 206 12.73 15.31 7.71
CA PHE A 206 11.50 15.58 6.98
C PHE A 206 10.50 14.43 7.14
N LYS A 207 9.22 14.73 6.92
CA LYS A 207 8.14 13.75 7.00
C LYS A 207 8.17 12.85 5.77
N ASN A 208 8.56 11.59 5.95
CA ASN A 208 8.34 10.54 4.96
C ASN A 208 6.95 9.90 5.15
N SER A 209 6.34 9.51 4.03
CA SER A 209 5.06 8.81 4.05
C SER A 209 5.21 7.41 4.64
N GLY A 210 4.21 6.96 5.40
CA GLY A 210 4.23 5.66 6.09
C GLY A 210 4.08 5.78 7.60
N GLN A 211 3.97 4.64 8.26
CA GLN A 211 3.87 4.51 9.72
C GLN A 211 4.74 3.34 10.15
N GLU A 212 5.46 3.51 11.26
CA GLU A 212 6.22 2.44 11.92
C GLU A 212 5.76 2.30 13.37
N TYR A 213 5.90 1.10 13.92
CA TYR A 213 5.63 0.85 15.33
C TYR A 213 6.67 1.56 16.19
N ARG A 214 6.20 2.39 17.11
CA ARG A 214 7.00 3.09 18.13
C ARG A 214 6.32 3.02 19.50
N PRO A 215 7.09 3.20 20.59
CA PRO A 215 6.51 3.37 21.92
C PRO A 215 5.40 4.41 21.91
N LYS A 216 4.30 4.08 22.61
CA LYS A 216 3.10 4.92 22.63
C LYS A 216 3.44 6.29 23.25
N GLY A 217 3.17 7.37 22.49
CA GLY A 217 3.40 8.74 22.95
C GLY A 217 4.74 9.35 22.49
N GLU A 218 5.57 8.59 21.77
CA GLU A 218 6.89 9.04 21.31
C GLU A 218 7.01 9.06 19.78
N PRO A 219 6.22 9.90 19.07
CA PRO A 219 6.36 10.04 17.63
C PRO A 219 7.72 10.66 17.28
N GLU A 220 8.27 10.27 16.13
CA GLU A 220 9.48 10.91 15.61
C GLU A 220 9.19 12.37 15.26
N LYS A 221 9.99 13.28 15.85
CA LYS A 221 9.86 14.71 15.58
C LYS A 221 10.53 15.03 14.24
N VAL A 222 9.73 15.52 13.31
CA VAL A 222 10.16 15.98 11.98
C VAL A 222 9.84 17.46 11.82
N LYS A 223 10.56 18.16 10.94
CA LYS A 223 10.36 19.57 10.60
C LYS A 223 8.97 19.76 9.97
N THR A 224 8.29 20.83 10.35
CA THR A 224 6.96 21.22 9.85
C THR A 224 6.97 21.64 8.37
N HIS A 225 8.12 22.04 7.84
CA HIS A 225 8.27 22.53 6.48
C HIS A 225 9.40 21.81 5.73
N ASP A 226 9.10 21.40 4.49
CA ASP A 226 10.02 20.69 3.57
C ASP A 226 10.91 21.66 2.78
N PHE A 227 11.60 22.58 3.47
CA PHE A 227 12.60 23.44 2.83
C PHE A 227 13.94 22.72 2.67
N LYS A 228 14.64 22.95 1.55
CA LYS A 228 15.96 22.36 1.30
C LYS A 228 16.93 22.76 2.43
N GLY A 229 17.31 21.80 3.27
CA GLY A 229 18.35 22.00 4.28
C GLY A 229 19.76 22.02 3.66
N GLU A 230 20.79 22.15 4.49
CA GLU A 230 22.20 22.18 4.08
C GLU A 230 22.61 20.94 3.25
N LEU A 231 22.05 19.76 3.59
CA LEU A 231 22.32 18.49 2.89
C LEU A 231 21.52 18.31 1.59
N GLY A 232 20.56 19.18 1.30
CA GLY A 232 19.89 19.20 0.00
C GLY A 232 18.99 17.99 -0.31
N ARG A 233 19.20 17.40 -1.49
CA ARG A 233 18.42 16.28 -2.03
C ARG A 233 19.36 15.19 -2.51
N VAL A 234 18.93 13.94 -2.38
CA VAL A 234 19.61 12.78 -2.96
C VAL A 234 18.81 12.23 -4.14
N ALA A 235 19.51 11.76 -5.15
CA ALA A 235 18.97 11.07 -6.32
C ALA A 235 19.55 9.65 -6.36
N PRO A 236 18.80 8.63 -5.90
CA PRO A 236 19.21 7.25 -6.02
C PRO A 236 19.04 6.78 -7.47
N TYR A 237 20.14 6.42 -8.13
CA TYR A 237 20.14 5.76 -9.43
C TYR A 237 20.36 4.27 -9.25
N GLY A 238 19.42 3.46 -9.73
CA GLY A 238 19.47 2.02 -9.59
C GLY A 238 19.98 1.31 -10.85
N VAL A 239 20.77 0.28 -10.65
CA VAL A 239 21.20 -0.71 -11.65
C VAL A 239 20.82 -2.09 -11.12
N TYR A 240 19.81 -2.70 -11.71
CA TYR A 240 19.31 -4.02 -11.31
C TYR A 240 19.72 -5.08 -12.32
N ASP A 241 20.46 -6.10 -11.89
CA ASP A 241 20.79 -7.27 -12.69
C ASP A 241 19.61 -8.24 -12.73
N ILE A 242 19.00 -8.38 -13.91
CA ILE A 242 17.82 -9.20 -14.13
C ILE A 242 18.12 -10.69 -13.97
N ALA A 243 19.36 -11.12 -14.24
CA ALA A 243 19.75 -12.52 -14.20
C ALA A 243 19.97 -13.02 -12.77
N ASP A 244 20.66 -12.21 -11.98
CA ASP A 244 21.21 -12.62 -10.66
C ASP A 244 20.39 -12.09 -9.48
N ASN A 245 19.36 -11.27 -9.75
CA ASN A 245 18.54 -10.62 -8.72
C ASN A 245 19.39 -9.80 -7.73
N ASP A 246 20.44 -9.14 -8.23
CA ASP A 246 21.34 -8.25 -7.49
C ASP A 246 21.12 -6.80 -7.94
N ALA A 247 21.28 -5.85 -7.02
CA ALA A 247 21.10 -4.44 -7.32
C ALA A 247 22.25 -3.60 -6.79
N TRP A 248 22.62 -2.61 -7.58
CA TRP A 248 23.51 -1.52 -7.18
C TRP A 248 22.74 -0.20 -7.21
N VAL A 249 22.92 0.62 -6.18
CA VAL A 249 22.34 1.96 -6.11
C VAL A 249 23.44 2.99 -5.90
N ASN A 250 23.55 3.91 -6.84
CA ASN A 250 24.42 5.07 -6.73
C ASN A 250 23.60 6.25 -6.17
N VAL A 251 23.99 6.79 -5.01
CA VAL A 251 23.26 7.90 -4.36
C VAL A 251 23.94 9.22 -4.73
N GLY A 252 23.39 9.90 -5.73
CA GLY A 252 23.92 11.19 -6.19
C GLY A 252 23.43 12.35 -5.34
N ILE A 253 24.33 13.27 -5.00
CA ILE A 253 24.00 14.52 -4.28
C ILE A 253 23.86 15.74 -5.21
N SER A 254 24.17 15.56 -6.50
CA SER A 254 24.18 16.62 -7.52
C SER A 254 23.00 16.50 -8.52
N ALA A 255 23.15 17.03 -9.72
CA ALA A 255 22.16 16.93 -10.78
C ALA A 255 21.99 15.47 -11.25
N ASP A 256 20.76 15.12 -11.65
CA ASP A 256 20.48 13.82 -12.26
C ASP A 256 20.67 14.01 -13.77
N THR A 257 21.88 13.73 -14.24
CA THR A 257 22.32 13.90 -15.64
C THR A 257 22.61 12.54 -16.26
N ALA A 258 22.73 12.50 -17.59
CA ALA A 258 23.16 11.31 -18.30
C ALA A 258 24.54 10.80 -17.83
N GLU A 259 25.46 11.71 -17.50
CA GLU A 259 26.78 11.37 -16.92
C GLU A 259 26.64 10.64 -15.59
N PHE A 260 25.72 11.08 -14.72
CA PHE A 260 25.42 10.40 -13.46
C PHE A 260 24.83 9.00 -13.69
N ALA A 261 23.92 8.85 -14.65
CA ALA A 261 23.34 7.57 -15.01
C ALA A 261 24.41 6.59 -15.52
N VAL A 262 25.29 7.02 -16.43
CA VAL A 262 26.38 6.19 -16.94
C VAL A 262 27.43 5.89 -15.88
N GLN A 263 27.76 6.86 -15.02
CA GLN A 263 28.65 6.61 -13.87
C GLN A 263 28.09 5.52 -12.95
N SER A 264 26.77 5.47 -12.77
CA SER A 264 26.13 4.45 -11.94
C SER A 264 26.32 3.04 -12.54
N ILE A 265 26.22 2.91 -13.86
CA ILE A 265 26.52 1.66 -14.59
C ILE A 265 28.01 1.32 -14.50
N ARG A 266 28.90 2.32 -14.65
CA ARG A 266 30.35 2.16 -14.50
C ARG A 266 30.70 1.62 -13.11
N ARG A 267 30.16 2.21 -12.04
CA ARG A 267 30.39 1.77 -10.66
C ARG A 267 29.89 0.34 -10.45
N TRP A 268 28.68 0.02 -10.89
CA TRP A 268 28.17 -1.36 -10.84
C TRP A 268 29.11 -2.35 -11.55
N TRP A 269 29.63 -1.98 -12.74
CA TRP A 269 30.57 -2.84 -13.46
C TRP A 269 31.87 -3.04 -12.67
N GLN A 270 32.42 -1.98 -12.08
CA GLN A 270 33.67 -2.08 -11.32
C GLN A 270 33.53 -2.90 -10.03
N THR A 271 32.38 -2.84 -9.35
CA THR A 271 32.18 -3.46 -8.03
C THR A 271 31.61 -4.88 -8.09
N SER A 272 30.67 -5.14 -9.00
CA SER A 272 29.99 -6.44 -9.13
C SER A 272 30.13 -7.03 -10.54
N GLY A 273 29.92 -6.22 -11.58
CA GLY A 273 29.81 -6.70 -12.96
C GLY A 273 31.07 -7.36 -13.51
N LYS A 274 32.25 -6.79 -13.27
CA LYS A 274 33.54 -7.27 -13.82
C LYS A 274 33.91 -8.66 -13.32
N ALA A 275 33.65 -8.95 -12.04
CA ALA A 275 33.94 -10.25 -11.45
C ALA A 275 33.02 -11.35 -12.02
N ARG A 276 31.75 -11.02 -12.30
CA ARG A 276 30.74 -11.97 -12.79
C ARG A 276 30.74 -12.14 -14.31
N TYR A 277 30.91 -11.04 -15.03
CA TYR A 277 30.76 -10.95 -16.49
C TYR A 277 32.07 -10.56 -17.19
N GLY A 278 33.23 -10.88 -16.61
CA GLY A 278 34.53 -10.49 -17.17
C GLY A 278 34.73 -10.92 -18.63
N SER A 279 34.16 -12.05 -19.04
CA SER A 279 34.20 -12.55 -20.43
C SER A 279 33.08 -12.03 -21.33
N ALA A 280 32.12 -11.27 -20.81
CA ALA A 280 31.01 -10.73 -21.60
C ALA A 280 31.52 -9.71 -22.61
N ARG A 281 31.02 -9.84 -23.84
CA ARG A 281 31.35 -8.95 -24.97
C ARG A 281 30.36 -7.79 -25.11
N GLU A 282 29.20 -7.91 -24.48
CA GLU A 282 28.08 -7.00 -24.61
C GLU A 282 27.35 -6.86 -23.27
N ILE A 283 26.89 -5.64 -22.99
CA ILE A 283 26.03 -5.30 -21.84
C ILE A 283 24.68 -4.88 -22.40
N PHE A 284 23.61 -5.55 -21.96
CA PHE A 284 22.25 -5.19 -22.35
C PHE A 284 21.58 -4.35 -21.27
N ILE A 285 20.97 -3.22 -21.63
CA ILE A 285 20.36 -2.26 -20.73
C ILE A 285 18.91 -2.00 -21.16
N THR A 286 17.99 -2.12 -20.22
CA THR A 286 16.60 -1.67 -20.37
C THR A 286 16.40 -0.40 -19.55
N ALA A 287 15.92 0.65 -20.19
CA ALA A 287 15.77 1.97 -19.58
C ALA A 287 14.42 2.60 -19.92
N ASP A 288 14.01 3.60 -19.15
CA ASP A 288 12.81 4.39 -19.44
C ASP A 288 13.08 5.40 -20.57
N CYS A 289 12.00 5.96 -21.12
CA CYS A 289 12.07 6.95 -22.22
C CYS A 289 12.34 8.39 -21.75
N GLY A 290 12.42 8.66 -20.44
CA GLY A 290 12.50 10.01 -19.88
C GLY A 290 13.71 10.21 -18.96
N GLY A 291 13.95 11.45 -18.54
CA GLY A 291 15.02 11.76 -17.58
C GLY A 291 16.44 11.67 -18.15
N SER A 292 17.40 11.29 -17.30
CA SER A 292 18.83 11.24 -17.62
C SER A 292 19.21 10.14 -18.62
N ASN A 293 18.43 9.06 -18.68
CA ASN A 293 18.62 7.92 -19.57
C ASN A 293 17.60 7.86 -20.72
N GLY A 294 16.95 8.99 -21.06
CA GLY A 294 15.95 9.02 -22.13
C GLY A 294 16.54 8.81 -23.52
N TYR A 295 15.78 8.15 -24.41
CA TYR A 295 16.24 7.78 -25.77
C TYR A 295 16.62 8.96 -26.68
N ARG A 296 16.04 10.15 -26.42
CA ARG A 296 16.36 11.41 -27.14
C ARG A 296 17.60 12.12 -26.60
N SER A 297 18.13 11.68 -25.46
CA SER A 297 19.29 12.33 -24.83
C SER A 297 20.56 12.02 -25.64
N ARG A 298 21.14 13.07 -26.23
CA ARG A 298 22.43 12.99 -26.92
C ARG A 298 23.56 12.68 -25.95
N LEU A 299 23.53 13.32 -24.77
CA LEU A 299 24.52 13.11 -23.72
C LEU A 299 24.51 11.67 -23.20
N TRP A 300 23.33 11.04 -23.10
CA TRP A 300 23.23 9.62 -22.75
C TRP A 300 24.00 8.73 -23.73
N LYS A 301 23.82 8.94 -25.04
CA LYS A 301 24.51 8.17 -26.06
C LYS A 301 26.03 8.43 -26.05
N LEU A 302 26.44 9.69 -25.86
CA LEU A 302 27.85 10.06 -25.80
C LEU A 302 28.56 9.44 -24.59
N GLU A 303 27.95 9.51 -23.41
CA GLU A 303 28.53 8.93 -22.20
C GLU A 303 28.56 7.40 -22.27
N LEU A 304 27.54 6.77 -22.86
CA LEU A 304 27.57 5.34 -23.14
C LEU A 304 28.69 4.95 -24.13
N GLN A 305 29.00 5.80 -25.12
CA GLN A 305 30.16 5.59 -25.98
C GLN A 305 31.46 5.59 -25.17
N GLY A 306 31.66 6.59 -24.32
CA GLY A 306 32.83 6.65 -23.45
C GLY A 306 32.97 5.42 -22.55
N LEU A 307 31.85 4.95 -21.99
CA LEU A 307 31.84 3.72 -21.19
C LEU A 307 32.11 2.48 -22.05
N SER A 308 31.53 2.39 -23.25
CA SER A 308 31.77 1.29 -24.20
C SER A 308 33.25 1.18 -24.56
N ASP A 309 33.91 2.32 -24.79
CA ASP A 309 35.34 2.40 -25.10
C ASP A 309 36.20 1.97 -23.92
N GLU A 310 35.92 2.53 -22.73
CA GLU A 310 36.62 2.20 -21.48
C GLU A 310 36.55 0.70 -21.16
N LEU A 311 35.38 0.10 -21.37
CA LEU A 311 35.15 -1.31 -21.09
C LEU A 311 35.57 -2.21 -22.26
N GLY A 312 35.81 -1.70 -23.47
CA GLY A 312 36.03 -2.52 -24.66
C GLY A 312 34.87 -3.51 -24.93
N ARG A 313 33.63 -3.12 -24.59
CA ARG A 313 32.43 -3.97 -24.65
C ARG A 313 31.31 -3.19 -25.32
N SER A 314 30.51 -3.88 -26.14
CA SER A 314 29.33 -3.26 -26.74
C SER A 314 28.24 -3.02 -25.70
N ILE A 315 27.48 -1.94 -25.83
CA ILE A 315 26.34 -1.64 -24.97
C ILE A 315 25.08 -1.57 -25.81
N SER A 316 24.17 -2.51 -25.61
CA SER A 316 22.86 -2.53 -26.26
C SER A 316 21.80 -1.97 -25.33
N VAL A 317 21.03 -0.99 -25.80
CA VAL A 317 19.98 -0.33 -25.04
C VAL A 317 18.63 -0.59 -25.68
N SER A 318 17.60 -0.81 -24.86
CA SER A 318 16.21 -0.87 -25.29
C SER A 318 15.32 -0.06 -24.35
N HIS A 319 14.65 0.95 -24.89
CA HIS A 319 13.79 1.84 -24.11
C HIS A 319 12.35 1.33 -24.01
N PHE A 320 11.75 1.43 -22.83
CA PHE A 320 10.33 1.17 -22.63
C PHE A 320 9.49 2.29 -23.25
N PRO A 321 8.30 2.01 -23.83
CA PRO A 321 7.45 3.04 -24.42
C PRO A 321 7.09 4.18 -23.44
N PRO A 322 6.82 5.40 -23.91
CA PRO A 322 6.40 6.50 -23.04
C PRO A 322 5.20 6.13 -22.15
N GLY A 323 5.22 6.57 -20.89
CA GLY A 323 4.16 6.27 -19.92
C GLY A 323 4.18 4.85 -19.36
N THR A 324 5.23 4.06 -19.63
CA THR A 324 5.30 2.66 -19.18
C THR A 324 6.38 2.40 -18.12
N SER A 325 6.86 3.42 -17.41
CA SER A 325 7.91 3.32 -16.38
C SER A 325 7.62 2.25 -15.32
N LYS A 326 6.35 2.04 -14.96
CA LYS A 326 5.94 0.97 -14.03
C LYS A 326 6.35 -0.42 -14.49
N TRP A 327 6.47 -0.65 -15.81
CA TRP A 327 6.80 -1.96 -16.36
C TRP A 327 8.30 -2.25 -16.38
N ASN A 328 9.13 -1.25 -16.06
CA ASN A 328 10.55 -1.44 -15.87
C ASN A 328 10.80 -2.29 -14.61
N ARG A 329 11.60 -3.35 -14.73
CA ARG A 329 11.74 -4.35 -13.65
C ARG A 329 12.27 -3.73 -12.36
N ILE A 330 13.15 -2.76 -12.46
CA ILE A 330 13.75 -2.06 -11.32
C ILE A 330 12.71 -1.37 -10.43
N GLU A 331 11.62 -0.84 -11.00
CA GLU A 331 10.57 -0.16 -10.22
C GLU A 331 9.93 -1.12 -9.21
N HIS A 332 9.61 -2.33 -9.68
CA HIS A 332 8.96 -3.36 -8.85
C HIS A 332 9.94 -4.20 -8.04
N ARG A 333 11.17 -4.42 -8.53
CA ARG A 333 12.16 -5.32 -7.92
C ARG A 333 13.13 -4.63 -6.98
N LEU A 334 13.33 -3.32 -7.11
CA LEU A 334 14.26 -2.56 -6.29
C LEU A 334 13.57 -1.38 -5.60
N PHE A 335 12.97 -0.47 -6.38
CA PHE A 335 12.46 0.78 -5.82
C PHE A 335 11.24 0.63 -4.93
N SER A 336 10.39 -0.37 -5.18
CA SER A 336 9.27 -0.73 -4.29
C SER A 336 9.78 -1.11 -2.89
N PHE A 337 10.81 -1.96 -2.82
CA PHE A 337 11.38 -2.44 -1.56
C PHE A 337 12.15 -1.34 -0.83
N ILE A 338 12.91 -0.51 -1.56
CA ILE A 338 13.53 0.68 -0.99
C ILE A 338 12.47 1.61 -0.37
N THR A 339 11.35 1.84 -1.06
CA THR A 339 10.24 2.66 -0.53
C THR A 339 9.64 2.05 0.74
N MET A 340 9.49 0.73 0.79
CA MET A 340 8.98 0.03 1.97
C MET A 340 9.92 0.15 3.17
N ASN A 341 11.23 0.16 2.95
CA ASN A 341 12.23 0.29 4.01
C ASN A 341 12.41 1.71 4.54
N TRP A 342 12.08 2.71 3.73
CA TRP A 342 12.13 4.12 4.11
C TRP A 342 10.84 4.64 4.76
N ARG A 343 9.77 3.85 4.73
CA ARG A 343 8.44 4.33 5.15
C ARG A 343 8.48 4.82 6.59
N GLY A 344 7.96 6.03 6.82
CA GLY A 344 7.88 6.62 8.16
C GLY A 344 9.22 6.98 8.82
N LYS A 345 10.39 6.73 8.18
CA LYS A 345 11.71 7.09 8.71
C LYS A 345 12.22 8.39 8.10
N PRO A 346 12.68 9.37 8.90
CA PRO A 346 13.35 10.55 8.39
C PRO A 346 14.73 10.19 7.84
N LEU A 347 15.11 10.77 6.71
CA LEU A 347 16.43 10.57 6.09
C LEU A 347 17.39 11.62 6.64
N TYR A 348 17.82 11.49 7.91
CA TYR A 348 18.57 12.52 8.63
C TYR A 348 19.83 12.99 7.92
N ASP A 349 20.61 12.05 7.40
CA ASP A 349 21.87 12.29 6.70
C ASP A 349 22.07 11.29 5.54
N TYR A 350 23.14 11.48 4.77
CA TYR A 350 23.47 10.59 3.64
C TYR A 350 23.76 9.16 4.10
N ARG A 351 24.33 8.99 5.29
CA ARG A 351 24.64 7.67 5.83
C ARG A 351 23.36 6.87 6.09
N THR A 352 22.36 7.51 6.68
CA THR A 352 21.02 6.94 6.92
C THR A 352 20.39 6.49 5.60
N VAL A 353 20.50 7.29 4.54
CA VAL A 353 20.01 6.92 3.21
C VAL A 353 20.69 5.64 2.72
N ILE A 354 22.03 5.59 2.76
CA ILE A 354 22.82 4.46 2.28
C ILE A 354 22.51 3.20 3.09
N GLU A 355 22.49 3.30 4.41
CA GLU A 355 22.21 2.17 5.31
C GLU A 355 20.80 1.62 5.07
N LEU A 356 19.80 2.49 4.89
CA LEU A 356 18.43 2.04 4.62
C LEU A 356 18.27 1.41 3.22
N ILE A 357 18.98 1.91 2.20
CA ILE A 357 19.00 1.27 0.88
C ILE A 357 19.69 -0.08 0.97
N GLY A 358 20.89 -0.13 1.53
CA GLY A 358 21.70 -1.35 1.64
C GLY A 358 21.06 -2.42 2.52
N ALA A 359 20.23 -2.03 3.49
CA ALA A 359 19.44 -2.95 4.30
C ALA A 359 18.27 -3.60 3.53
N THR A 360 18.05 -3.22 2.26
CA THR A 360 16.97 -3.78 1.45
C THR A 360 17.24 -5.22 1.07
N LYS A 361 16.43 -6.11 1.64
CA LYS A 361 16.45 -7.55 1.38
C LYS A 361 15.05 -8.04 1.06
N THR A 362 14.95 -9.08 0.24
CA THR A 362 13.68 -9.76 -0.05
C THR A 362 13.79 -11.24 0.26
N GLU A 363 12.66 -11.91 0.48
CA GLU A 363 12.62 -13.37 0.64
C GLU A 363 13.19 -14.11 -0.58
N GLN A 364 13.19 -13.47 -1.74
CA GLN A 364 13.73 -13.99 -2.99
C GLN A 364 15.26 -13.75 -3.12
N GLY A 365 15.92 -13.27 -2.07
CA GLY A 365 17.38 -13.13 -2.02
C GLY A 365 17.92 -11.87 -2.69
N LEU A 366 17.11 -10.83 -2.90
CA LEU A 366 17.62 -9.54 -3.41
C LEU A 366 18.69 -9.00 -2.44
N GLU A 367 19.88 -8.78 -2.98
CA GLU A 367 20.92 -8.01 -2.32
C GLU A 367 21.01 -6.62 -2.97
N VAL A 368 21.09 -5.59 -2.14
CA VAL A 368 21.25 -4.21 -2.60
C VAL A 368 22.53 -3.64 -2.04
N ARG A 369 23.47 -3.30 -2.92
CA ARG A 369 24.67 -2.54 -2.58
C ARG A 369 24.44 -1.08 -2.91
N CYS A 370 24.92 -0.19 -2.04
CA CYS A 370 24.65 1.23 -2.16
C CYS A 370 25.86 2.04 -1.74
N GLU A 371 26.20 3.07 -2.51
CA GLU A 371 27.29 4.00 -2.20
C GLU A 371 26.92 5.44 -2.55
N LEU A 372 27.59 6.38 -1.88
CA LEU A 372 27.47 7.81 -2.18
C LEU A 372 28.27 8.18 -3.43
N ASP A 373 27.67 8.99 -4.30
CA ASP A 373 28.37 9.71 -5.35
C ASP A 373 28.60 11.16 -4.95
N THR A 374 29.85 11.52 -4.65
CA THR A 374 30.26 12.89 -4.34
C THR A 374 30.67 13.68 -5.58
N ASN A 375 30.59 13.09 -6.78
CA ASN A 375 30.90 13.79 -8.02
C ASN A 375 29.87 14.89 -8.31
N THR A 376 30.35 15.96 -8.95
CA THR A 376 29.51 17.08 -9.36
C THR A 376 29.19 16.97 -10.85
N TYR A 377 27.90 16.88 -11.17
CA TYR A 377 27.40 16.84 -12.55
C TYR A 377 26.76 18.17 -12.93
N GLU A 378 27.23 18.78 -14.00
CA GLU A 378 26.71 20.06 -14.49
C GLU A 378 25.45 19.86 -15.32
N LYS A 379 24.49 20.78 -15.16
CA LYS A 379 23.27 20.75 -15.97
C LYS A 379 23.47 21.50 -17.28
N GLY A 380 22.83 21.01 -18.33
CA GLY A 380 22.71 21.75 -19.59
C GLY A 380 23.92 21.63 -20.50
N ARG A 381 24.82 20.67 -20.27
CA ARG A 381 25.86 20.30 -21.23
C ARG A 381 25.20 19.99 -22.58
N LYS A 382 25.56 20.77 -23.60
CA LYS A 382 25.11 20.56 -24.97
C LYS A 382 26.12 19.66 -25.66
N VAL A 383 25.61 18.63 -26.32
CA VAL A 383 26.43 17.75 -27.17
C VAL A 383 26.39 18.30 -28.59
N THR A 384 27.56 18.55 -29.17
CA THR A 384 27.67 19.08 -30.54
C THR A 384 27.35 18.02 -31.58
N ASP A 385 27.11 18.43 -32.84
CA ASP A 385 26.85 17.51 -33.94
C ASP A 385 28.07 16.64 -34.24
N GLU A 386 29.28 17.19 -34.15
CA GLU A 386 30.53 16.44 -34.30
C GLU A 386 30.68 15.36 -33.22
N GLU A 387 30.36 15.69 -31.95
CA GLU A 387 30.40 14.71 -30.86
C GLU A 387 29.40 13.56 -31.10
N MET A 388 28.22 13.86 -31.65
CA MET A 388 27.23 12.82 -31.97
C MET A 388 27.65 11.94 -33.16
N GLU A 389 28.23 12.54 -34.19
CA GLU A 389 28.74 11.80 -35.35
C GLU A 389 29.89 10.87 -34.97
N SER A 390 30.64 11.21 -33.90
CA SER A 390 31.70 10.36 -33.37
C SER A 390 31.21 9.08 -32.70
N ILE A 391 29.91 8.94 -32.43
CA ILE A 391 29.35 7.77 -31.73
C ILE A 391 29.18 6.60 -32.70
N ASN A 392 29.76 5.45 -32.36
CA ASN A 392 29.61 4.19 -33.09
C ASN A 392 28.26 3.51 -32.75
N LEU A 393 27.17 4.18 -33.10
CA LEU A 393 25.79 3.77 -32.81
C LEU A 393 25.19 3.01 -33.98
N HIS A 394 24.68 1.81 -33.69
CA HIS A 394 23.96 0.95 -34.63
C HIS A 394 22.50 0.78 -34.20
N PRO A 395 21.54 1.46 -34.86
CA PRO A 395 20.13 1.27 -34.59
C PRO A 395 19.68 -0.15 -34.95
N HIS A 396 18.79 -0.74 -34.15
CA HIS A 396 18.18 -2.02 -34.47
C HIS A 396 17.11 -1.85 -35.56
N LYS A 397 16.81 -2.93 -36.29
CA LYS A 397 15.77 -2.93 -37.33
C LYS A 397 14.37 -2.61 -36.80
N PHE A 398 14.10 -2.94 -35.54
CA PHE A 398 12.81 -2.71 -34.88
C PHE A 398 12.94 -1.55 -33.90
N HIS A 399 12.21 -0.45 -34.15
CA HIS A 399 12.29 0.81 -33.39
C HIS A 399 13.74 1.22 -33.08
N GLY A 400 14.54 1.51 -34.11
CA GLY A 400 15.96 1.87 -33.97
C GLY A 400 16.20 3.13 -33.12
N GLU A 401 15.18 3.97 -32.98
CA GLU A 401 15.13 5.10 -32.07
C GLU A 401 15.11 4.70 -30.59
N TRP A 402 14.53 3.54 -30.27
CA TRP A 402 14.43 3.00 -28.91
C TRP A 402 15.41 1.86 -28.66
N ASN A 403 15.87 1.19 -29.71
CA ASN A 403 16.66 -0.02 -29.63
C ASN A 403 17.93 0.17 -30.46
N TYR A 404 19.09 0.20 -29.82
CA TYR A 404 20.37 0.45 -30.48
C TYR A 404 21.52 -0.21 -29.74
N THR A 405 22.60 -0.52 -30.47
CA THR A 405 23.87 -0.97 -29.93
C THR A 405 24.92 0.10 -30.15
N ILE A 406 25.62 0.50 -29.09
CA ILE A 406 26.84 1.29 -29.17
C ILE A 406 28.02 0.33 -29.07
N LYS A 407 28.95 0.40 -30.01
CA LYS A 407 30.18 -0.41 -29.98
C LYS A 407 31.36 0.44 -29.55
N PRO A 408 32.42 -0.17 -29.01
CA PRO A 408 33.68 0.55 -28.78
C PRO A 408 34.18 1.17 -30.08
N ARG A 409 34.76 2.36 -29.98
CA ARG A 409 35.57 2.94 -31.04
C ARG A 409 36.91 2.20 -31.07
N GLU A 410 37.41 1.93 -32.27
CA GLU A 410 38.72 1.31 -32.48
C GLU A 410 39.87 2.26 -32.14
#